data_AF-A0AAE2BQG8-F1
#
_entry.id   AF-A0AAE2BQG8-F1
#
_cell.length_a   1.000
_cell.length_b   1.000
_cell.length_c   1.000
_cell.angle_alpha   90.00
_cell.angle_beta   90.00
_cell.angle_gamma   90.00
#
_symmetry.space_group_name_H-M   'P 1'
#
loop_
_entity.id
_entity.type
_entity.pdbx_description
1 polymer ?
#
loop_
_entity_poly.entity_id
_entity_poly.type
_entity_poly.pdbx_seq_one_letter_code
_entity_poly.pdbx_strand_id
1 'polypeptide(L)'
;MLGLSVLLLFGVLDWDDCLGEKQAWDTLAWFGVLVGMATQLTALGVIPWMSKCVADFLKSLSLSWFGAFSILQISYFFIHYLFASQTAHVGALYSAFLGMHLASKVPDLLAALALAYNTNLFGALTHYSSGQAAVYYGAGYVDLRDVFKLGIAMALINIVIWALVAAAWWKIFGLY
;
A
#
# COMPACT_ATOMS: atom_id res chain seq x y z
N MET A 1 0.16 -8.57 -19.17
CA MET A 1 0.69 -8.44 -20.55
C MET A 1 0.73 -9.77 -21.29
N LEU A 2 1.47 -10.79 -20.83
CA LEU A 2 1.50 -12.10 -21.51
C LEU A 2 0.10 -12.73 -21.72
N GLY A 3 -0.77 -12.68 -20.73
CA GLY A 3 -2.15 -13.18 -20.87
C GLY A 3 -2.95 -12.45 -21.97
N LEU A 4 -2.89 -11.12 -22.00
CA LEU A 4 -3.53 -10.31 -23.05
C LEU A 4 -2.95 -10.64 -24.44
N SER A 5 -1.63 -10.79 -24.54
CA SER A 5 -0.96 -11.15 -25.80
C SER A 5 -1.42 -12.52 -26.32
N VAL A 6 -1.62 -13.50 -25.45
CA VAL A 6 -2.14 -14.83 -25.81
C VAL A 6 -3.60 -14.71 -26.30
N LEU A 7 -4.44 -13.97 -25.59
CA LEU A 7 -5.86 -13.78 -25.97
C LEU A 7 -6.00 -13.13 -27.35
N LEU A 8 -5.18 -12.11 -27.65
CA LEU A 8 -5.12 -11.48 -28.97
C LEU A 8 -4.59 -12.44 -30.05
N LEU A 9 -3.55 -13.22 -29.74
CA LEU A 9 -2.93 -14.15 -30.69
C LEU A 9 -3.89 -15.28 -31.10
N PHE A 10 -4.71 -15.77 -30.18
CA PHE A 10 -5.73 -16.79 -30.46
C PHE A 10 -7.06 -16.21 -30.96
N GLY A 11 -7.16 -14.89 -31.12
CA GLY A 11 -8.38 -14.22 -31.57
C GLY A 11 -9.55 -14.35 -30.60
N VAL A 12 -9.27 -14.60 -29.32
CA VAL A 12 -10.29 -14.64 -28.24
C VAL A 12 -10.76 -13.23 -27.90
N LEU A 13 -9.85 -12.26 -27.99
CA LEU A 13 -10.14 -10.83 -27.95
C LEU A 13 -9.60 -10.20 -29.24
N ASP A 14 -10.28 -9.19 -29.74
CA ASP A 14 -9.75 -8.31 -30.77
C ASP A 14 -9.22 -7.00 -30.15
N TRP A 15 -8.67 -6.13 -31.01
CA TRP A 15 -8.12 -4.86 -30.55
C TRP A 15 -9.22 -3.88 -30.14
N ASP A 16 -10.40 -3.96 -30.74
CA ASP A 16 -11.53 -3.10 -30.42
C ASP A 16 -12.11 -3.46 -29.05
N ASP A 17 -12.08 -4.73 -28.65
CA ASP A 17 -12.36 -5.18 -27.27
C ASP A 17 -11.42 -4.49 -26.27
N CYS A 18 -10.12 -4.43 -26.59
CA CYS A 18 -9.12 -3.79 -25.73
C CYS A 18 -9.33 -2.26 -25.62
N LEU A 19 -9.69 -1.61 -26.73
CA LEU A 19 -10.01 -0.18 -26.75
C LEU A 19 -11.34 0.10 -26.03
N GLY A 20 -12.29 -0.83 -26.11
CA GLY A 20 -13.60 -0.76 -25.48
C GLY A 20 -13.58 -0.94 -23.96
N GLU A 21 -12.51 -1.53 -23.40
CA GLU A 21 -12.35 -1.80 -21.97
C GLU A 21 -12.04 -0.52 -21.17
N LYS A 22 -13.03 0.36 -21.04
CA LYS A 22 -12.90 1.70 -20.43
C LYS A 22 -12.32 1.67 -19.02
N GLN A 23 -12.60 0.62 -18.24
CA GLN A 23 -12.15 0.55 -16.85
C GLN A 23 -10.63 0.39 -16.75
N ALA A 24 -10.01 -0.33 -17.69
CA ALA A 24 -8.55 -0.44 -17.76
C ALA A 24 -7.90 0.91 -18.11
N TRP A 25 -8.47 1.65 -19.07
CA TRP A 25 -7.98 2.96 -19.47
C TRP A 25 -8.14 4.01 -18.38
N ASP A 26 -9.28 4.03 -17.69
CA ASP A 26 -9.52 4.93 -16.56
C ASP A 26 -8.50 4.68 -15.44
N THR A 27 -8.25 3.41 -15.11
CA THR A 27 -7.24 3.00 -14.14
C THR A 27 -5.83 3.46 -14.55
N LEU A 28 -5.46 3.28 -15.82
CA LEU A 28 -4.15 3.71 -16.34
C LEU A 28 -3.97 5.23 -16.24
N ALA A 29 -4.99 6.00 -16.64
CA ALA A 29 -4.95 7.46 -16.60
C ALA A 29 -4.83 7.98 -15.16
N TRP A 30 -5.65 7.45 -14.25
CA TRP A 30 -5.59 7.79 -12.82
C TRP A 30 -4.22 7.51 -12.21
N PHE A 31 -3.64 6.33 -12.50
CA PHE A 31 -2.30 5.99 -12.00
C PHE A 31 -1.20 6.90 -12.55
N GLY A 32 -1.22 7.17 -13.86
CA GLY A 32 -0.23 8.03 -14.49
C GLY A 32 -0.19 9.42 -13.85
N VAL A 33 -1.36 10.02 -13.62
CA VAL A 33 -1.47 11.34 -12.99
C VAL A 33 -1.03 11.31 -11.53
N LEU A 34 -1.49 10.34 -10.74
CA LEU A 34 -1.11 10.23 -9.32
C LEU A 34 0.40 10.05 -9.12
N VAL A 35 1.02 9.12 -9.86
CA VAL A 35 2.47 8.87 -9.79
C VAL A 35 3.25 10.10 -10.26
N GLY A 36 2.78 10.77 -11.32
CA GLY A 36 3.35 12.03 -11.79
C GLY A 36 3.34 13.12 -10.73
N MET A 37 2.20 13.34 -10.06
CA MET A 37 2.08 14.33 -8.98
C MET A 37 2.97 14.00 -7.79
N ALA A 38 3.00 12.74 -7.34
CA ALA A 38 3.86 12.32 -6.23
C ALA A 38 5.35 12.51 -6.56
N THR A 39 5.75 12.25 -7.81
CA THR A 39 7.11 12.50 -8.30
C THR A 39 7.47 13.98 -8.22
N GLN A 40 6.57 14.87 -8.66
CA GLN A 40 6.80 16.32 -8.61
C GLN A 40 6.81 16.86 -7.18
N LEU A 41 5.91 16.40 -6.31
CA LEU A 41 5.91 16.77 -4.89
C LEU A 41 7.21 16.33 -4.19
N THR A 42 7.79 15.22 -4.61
CA THR A 42 9.10 14.76 -4.13
C THR A 42 10.22 15.66 -4.66
N ALA A 43 10.24 15.94 -5.97
CA ALA A 43 11.26 16.79 -6.60
C ALA A 43 11.25 18.24 -6.05
N LEU A 44 10.07 18.77 -5.74
CA LEU A 44 9.89 20.10 -5.13
C LEU A 44 10.23 20.13 -3.63
N GLY A 45 10.56 18.99 -3.02
CA GLY A 45 10.97 18.92 -1.62
C GLY A 45 9.82 18.87 -0.60
N VAL A 46 8.56 18.83 -1.05
CA VAL A 46 7.37 18.77 -0.15
C VAL A 46 7.37 17.46 0.64
N ILE A 47 7.60 16.33 -0.04
CA ILE A 47 7.63 15.02 0.61
C ILE A 47 8.77 14.93 1.64
N PRO A 48 10.03 15.29 1.32
CA PRO A 48 11.11 15.41 2.31
C PRO A 48 10.80 16.34 3.49
N TRP A 49 10.20 17.50 3.23
CA TRP A 49 9.84 18.47 4.28
C TRP A 49 8.79 17.89 5.24
N MET A 50 7.69 17.35 4.71
CA MET A 50 6.63 16.73 5.52
C MET A 50 7.18 15.54 6.31
N SER A 51 8.03 14.74 5.67
CA SER A 51 8.69 13.60 6.33
C SER A 51 9.56 14.05 7.50
N LYS A 52 10.27 15.18 7.35
CA LYS A 52 11.05 15.79 8.43
C LYS A 52 10.18 16.26 9.59
N CYS A 53 9.06 16.92 9.33
CA CYS A 53 8.13 17.35 10.38
C CYS A 53 7.62 16.18 11.21
N VAL A 54 7.22 15.08 10.56
CA VAL A 54 6.78 13.86 11.27
C VAL A 54 7.95 13.21 12.00
N ALA A 55 9.14 13.13 11.40
CA ALA A 55 10.31 12.57 12.06
C ALA A 55 10.72 13.38 13.30
N ASP A 56 10.66 14.71 13.24
CA ASP A 56 10.99 15.58 14.37
C ASP A 56 9.92 15.50 15.47
N PHE A 57 8.65 15.32 15.11
CA PHE A 57 7.59 14.96 16.06
C PHE A 57 7.85 13.60 16.72
N LEU A 58 8.20 12.56 15.96
CA LEU A 58 8.51 11.24 16.52
C LEU A 58 9.77 11.28 17.40
N LYS A 59 10.75 12.12 17.07
CA LYS A 59 11.93 12.37 17.92
C LYS A 59 11.58 13.10 19.21
N SER A 60 10.64 14.05 19.18
CA SER A 60 10.22 14.75 20.40
C SER A 60 9.57 13.80 21.41
N LEU A 61 8.98 12.71 20.93
CA LEU A 61 8.48 11.60 21.76
C LEU A 61 9.60 10.71 22.34
N SER A 62 10.87 10.98 22.04
CA SER A 62 12.04 10.20 22.50
C SER A 62 11.94 8.69 22.21
N LEU A 63 11.30 8.33 21.10
CA LEU A 63 11.07 6.95 20.72
C LEU A 63 12.35 6.31 20.16
N SER A 64 12.51 5.01 20.43
CA SER A 64 13.47 4.19 19.68
C SER A 64 13.07 4.09 18.22
N TRP A 65 14.02 3.75 17.33
CA TRP A 65 13.72 3.49 15.92
C TRP A 65 12.62 2.43 15.76
N PHE A 66 12.54 1.44 16.67
CA PHE A 66 11.51 0.41 16.69
C PHE A 66 10.12 0.98 17.02
N GLY A 67 10.05 1.94 17.95
CA GLY A 67 8.80 2.65 18.27
C GLY A 67 8.32 3.51 17.10
N ALA A 68 9.24 4.30 16.50
CA ALA A 68 8.94 5.09 15.32
C ALA A 68 8.49 4.21 14.13
N PHE A 69 9.18 3.09 13.90
CA PHE A 69 8.83 2.10 12.89
C PHE A 69 7.41 1.57 13.08
N SER A 70 7.07 1.17 14.31
CA SER A 70 5.76 0.61 14.63
C SER A 70 4.63 1.62 14.39
N ILE A 71 4.81 2.87 14.82
CA ILE A 71 3.83 3.94 14.61
C ILE A 71 3.63 4.21 13.12
N LEU A 72 4.72 4.41 12.38
CA LEU A 72 4.66 4.67 10.94
C LEU A 72 3.99 3.52 10.18
N GLN A 73 4.28 2.27 10.54
CA GLN A 73 3.67 1.09 9.91
C GLN A 73 2.18 0.97 10.21
N ILE A 74 1.76 1.22 11.45
CA ILE A 74 0.33 1.23 11.82
C ILE A 74 -0.39 2.37 11.09
N SER A 75 0.21 3.57 11.05
CA SER A 75 -0.36 4.71 10.33
C SER A 75 -0.50 4.42 8.84
N TYR A 76 0.55 3.87 8.20
CA TYR A 76 0.50 3.45 6.80
C TYR A 76 -0.59 2.40 6.56
N PHE A 77 -0.73 1.43 7.47
CA PHE A 77 -1.75 0.39 7.37
C PHE A 77 -3.17 0.97 7.34
N PHE A 78 -3.50 1.82 8.32
CA PHE A 78 -4.87 2.31 8.53
C PHE A 78 -5.25 3.51 7.66
N ILE A 79 -4.29 4.32 7.19
CA ILE A 79 -4.60 5.38 6.21
C ILE A 79 -5.24 4.80 4.94
N HIS A 80 -5.02 3.52 4.66
CA HIS A 80 -5.62 2.86 3.50
C HIS A 80 -7.16 2.83 3.52
N TYR A 81 -7.82 3.01 4.67
CA TYR A 81 -9.27 3.26 4.71
C TYR A 81 -9.71 4.48 3.88
N LEU A 82 -8.79 5.38 3.55
CA LEU A 82 -9.04 6.56 2.71
C LEU A 82 -8.72 6.32 1.22
N PHE A 83 -8.27 5.13 0.85
CA PHE A 83 -7.83 4.80 -0.51
C PHE A 83 -8.65 3.64 -1.09
N ALA A 84 -9.05 3.78 -2.35
CA ALA A 84 -9.75 2.74 -3.12
C ALA A 84 -8.82 1.81 -3.91
N SER A 85 -7.50 1.89 -3.69
CA SER A 85 -6.54 1.05 -4.42
C SER A 85 -5.19 1.00 -3.72
N GLN A 86 -4.61 -0.21 -3.67
CA GLN A 86 -3.24 -0.46 -3.22
C GLN A 86 -2.22 0.31 -4.01
N THR A 87 -2.33 0.24 -5.33
CA THR A 87 -1.40 0.92 -6.22
C THR A 87 -1.51 2.44 -6.03
N ALA A 88 -2.71 2.96 -5.71
CA ALA A 88 -2.89 4.41 -5.50
C ALA A 88 -2.29 4.84 -4.17
N HIS A 89 -2.48 4.02 -3.12
CA HIS A 89 -1.81 4.20 -1.84
C HIS A 89 -0.29 4.23 -2.03
N VAL A 90 0.29 3.22 -2.66
CA VAL A 90 1.75 3.13 -2.89
C VAL A 90 2.24 4.34 -3.68
N GLY A 91 1.58 4.67 -4.79
CA GLY A 91 1.96 5.80 -5.63
C GLY A 91 1.97 7.13 -4.87
N ALA A 92 1.03 7.33 -3.95
CA ALA A 92 0.90 8.57 -3.20
C ALA A 92 1.82 8.64 -1.97
N LEU A 93 1.98 7.54 -1.22
CA LEU A 93 2.50 7.59 0.14
C LEU A 93 3.79 6.80 0.38
N TYR A 94 4.14 5.87 -0.51
CA TYR A 94 5.29 4.98 -0.26
C TYR A 94 6.60 5.76 -0.11
N SER A 95 6.89 6.68 -1.03
CA SER A 95 8.13 7.48 -0.98
C SER A 95 8.20 8.35 0.28
N ALA A 96 7.06 8.92 0.70
CA ALA A 96 6.96 9.73 1.90
C ALA A 96 7.22 8.93 3.16
N PHE A 97 6.54 7.79 3.31
CA PHE A 97 6.71 6.93 4.49
C PHE A 97 8.11 6.30 4.54
N LEU A 98 8.69 5.94 3.40
CA LEU A 98 10.08 5.51 3.35
C LEU A 98 11.02 6.62 3.83
N GLY A 99 10.83 7.86 3.34
CA GLY A 99 11.59 9.02 3.81
C GLY A 99 11.49 9.24 5.33
N MET A 100 10.29 9.05 5.90
CA MET A 100 10.07 9.13 7.35
C MET A 100 10.81 8.02 8.11
N HIS A 101 10.76 6.77 7.64
CA HIS A 101 11.49 5.66 8.25
C HIS A 101 13.00 5.90 8.28
N LEU A 102 13.57 6.35 7.17
CA LEU A 102 14.99 6.66 7.06
C LEU A 102 15.40 7.82 7.99
N ALA A 103 14.57 8.86 8.08
CA ALA A 103 14.78 9.98 9.00
C ALA A 103 14.73 9.55 10.48
N SER A 104 13.97 8.51 10.78
CA SER A 104 13.87 7.86 12.10
C SER A 104 14.91 6.75 12.35
N LYS A 105 15.92 6.61 11.48
CA LYS A 105 17.02 5.63 11.61
C LYS A 105 16.57 4.16 11.59
N VAL A 106 15.44 3.86 10.94
CA VAL A 106 15.06 2.48 10.65
C VAL A 106 15.99 1.93 9.56
N PRO A 107 16.48 0.67 9.66
CA PRO A 107 17.28 0.06 8.61
C PRO A 107 16.59 0.09 7.23
N ASP A 108 17.30 0.53 6.20
CA ASP A 108 16.74 0.88 4.89
C ASP A 108 15.99 -0.29 4.22
N LEU A 109 16.61 -1.47 4.19
CA LEU A 109 16.02 -2.66 3.57
C LEU A 109 14.78 -3.13 4.34
N LEU A 110 14.82 -3.06 5.68
CA LEU A 110 13.68 -3.38 6.52
C LEU A 110 12.52 -2.42 6.24
N ALA A 111 12.77 -1.12 6.19
CA ALA A 111 11.75 -0.11 5.93
C ALA A 111 11.08 -0.31 4.56
N ALA A 112 11.87 -0.51 3.51
CA ALA A 112 11.37 -0.73 2.15
C ALA A 112 10.51 -2.01 2.07
N LEU A 113 11.03 -3.14 2.57
CA LEU A 113 10.30 -4.41 2.54
C LEU A 113 9.03 -4.34 3.40
N ALA A 114 9.10 -3.75 4.59
CA ALA A 114 7.97 -3.69 5.50
C ALA A 114 6.83 -2.83 4.95
N LEU A 115 7.13 -1.73 4.24
CA LEU A 115 6.11 -0.96 3.52
C LEU A 115 5.49 -1.78 2.37
N ALA A 116 6.33 -2.46 1.57
CA ALA A 116 5.86 -3.28 0.47
C ALA A 116 4.95 -4.43 0.94
N TYR A 117 5.28 -5.08 2.07
CA TYR A 117 4.43 -6.11 2.65
C TYR A 117 3.14 -5.54 3.21
N ASN A 118 3.21 -4.43 3.95
CA ASN A 118 2.04 -3.73 4.48
C ASN A 118 1.04 -3.41 3.36
N THR A 119 1.55 -3.01 2.18
CA THR A 119 0.73 -2.80 0.99
C THR A 119 -0.14 -3.99 0.60
N ASN A 120 0.34 -5.20 0.81
CA ASN A 120 -0.44 -6.39 0.46
C ASN A 120 -1.45 -6.72 1.56
N LEU A 121 -1.10 -6.47 2.82
CA LEU A 121 -1.92 -6.86 3.98
C LEU A 121 -3.16 -5.98 4.15
N PHE A 122 -3.08 -4.69 3.84
CA PHE A 122 -4.23 -3.79 3.98
C PHE A 122 -5.30 -3.96 2.88
N GLY A 123 -5.12 -4.92 1.95
CA GLY A 123 -6.04 -5.18 0.82
C GLY A 123 -7.31 -5.94 1.12
N ALA A 124 -7.49 -6.30 2.39
CA ALA A 124 -8.69 -6.93 2.91
C ALA A 124 -9.46 -5.99 3.86
N LEU A 125 -9.08 -4.70 3.96
CA LEU A 125 -9.69 -3.77 4.93
C LEU A 125 -11.13 -3.40 4.59
N THR A 126 -11.39 -3.14 3.32
CA THR A 126 -12.68 -2.65 2.81
C THR A 126 -12.99 -3.31 1.48
N HIS A 127 -14.26 -3.24 1.06
CA HIS A 127 -14.70 -3.72 -0.25
C HIS A 127 -14.02 -3.01 -1.43
N TYR A 128 -13.45 -1.82 -1.22
CA TYR A 128 -12.72 -1.07 -2.25
C TYR A 128 -11.21 -1.06 -2.05
N SER A 129 -10.66 -1.70 -1.01
CA SER A 129 -9.23 -1.62 -0.70
C SER A 129 -8.32 -2.16 -1.83
N SER A 130 -8.85 -3.09 -2.62
CA SER A 130 -8.14 -3.70 -3.73
C SER A 130 -9.08 -4.10 -4.85
N GLY A 131 -8.53 -4.33 -6.05
CA GLY A 131 -9.32 -4.83 -7.18
C GLY A 131 -9.96 -6.19 -6.86
N GLN A 132 -9.26 -7.04 -6.13
CA GLN A 132 -9.79 -8.33 -5.67
C GLN A 132 -10.96 -8.13 -4.70
N ALA A 133 -10.83 -7.23 -3.72
CA ALA A 133 -11.89 -6.94 -2.76
C ALA A 133 -13.16 -6.42 -3.45
N ALA A 134 -12.99 -5.57 -4.48
CA ALA A 134 -14.10 -5.03 -5.26
C ALA A 134 -14.83 -6.13 -6.04
N VAL A 135 -14.10 -7.07 -6.65
CA VAL A 135 -14.69 -8.22 -7.35
C VAL A 135 -15.44 -9.14 -6.39
N TYR A 136 -14.86 -9.47 -5.23
CA TYR A 136 -15.50 -10.34 -4.24
C TYR A 136 -16.78 -9.73 -3.67
N TYR A 137 -16.75 -8.44 -3.32
CA TYR A 137 -17.94 -7.75 -2.84
C TYR A 137 -18.99 -7.57 -3.94
N GLY A 138 -18.56 -7.25 -5.17
CA GLY A 138 -19.43 -7.10 -6.33
C GLY A 138 -20.21 -8.36 -6.72
N ALA A 139 -19.78 -9.54 -6.28
CA ALA A 139 -20.50 -10.79 -6.49
C ALA A 139 -21.83 -10.89 -5.71
N GLY A 140 -22.08 -9.99 -4.74
CA GLY A 140 -23.37 -9.88 -4.04
C GLY A 140 -23.63 -10.94 -2.96
N TYR A 141 -22.62 -11.72 -2.58
CA TYR A 141 -22.75 -12.77 -1.55
C TYR A 141 -22.45 -12.31 -0.12
N VAL A 142 -21.87 -11.12 0.07
CA VAL A 142 -21.39 -10.64 1.38
C VAL A 142 -21.91 -9.24 1.64
N ASP A 143 -22.54 -9.04 2.80
CA ASP A 143 -23.04 -7.74 3.22
C ASP A 143 -21.89 -6.78 3.57
N LEU A 144 -22.10 -5.48 3.29
CA LEU A 144 -21.13 -4.43 3.57
C LEU A 144 -20.64 -4.43 5.02
N ARG A 145 -21.58 -4.64 5.96
CA ARG A 145 -21.27 -4.68 7.40
C ARG A 145 -20.28 -5.79 7.73
N ASP A 146 -20.41 -6.94 7.09
CA ASP A 146 -19.54 -8.08 7.35
C ASP A 146 -18.18 -7.91 6.69
N VAL A 147 -18.11 -7.26 5.52
CA VAL A 147 -16.83 -6.85 4.93
C VAL A 147 -16.02 -5.99 5.89
N PHE A 148 -16.61 -4.96 6.51
CA PHE A 148 -15.88 -4.12 7.45
C PHE A 148 -15.50 -4.84 8.75
N LYS A 149 -16.39 -5.68 9.29
CA LYS A 149 -16.07 -6.49 10.49
C LYS A 149 -14.90 -7.45 10.22
N LEU A 150 -14.97 -8.19 9.12
CA LEU A 150 -13.93 -9.13 8.71
C LEU A 150 -12.64 -8.38 8.38
N GLY A 151 -12.73 -7.21 7.73
CA GLY A 151 -11.57 -6.39 7.41
C GLY A 151 -10.82 -5.92 8.67
N ILE A 152 -11.52 -5.46 9.70
CA ILE A 152 -10.90 -5.11 10.99
C ILE A 152 -10.33 -6.34 11.68
N ALA A 153 -11.03 -7.47 11.68
CA ALA A 153 -10.52 -8.72 12.25
C ALA A 153 -9.23 -9.17 11.55
N MET A 154 -9.20 -9.12 10.22
CA MET A 154 -8.03 -9.45 9.42
C MET A 154 -6.88 -8.44 9.62
N ALA A 155 -7.18 -7.15 9.81
CA ALA A 155 -6.19 -6.15 10.17
C ALA A 155 -5.45 -6.54 11.45
N LEU A 156 -6.20 -6.88 12.51
CA LEU A 156 -5.64 -7.27 13.80
C LEU A 156 -4.81 -8.55 13.69
N ILE A 157 -5.33 -9.56 12.98
CA ILE A 157 -4.62 -10.83 12.75
C ILE A 157 -3.30 -10.57 12.02
N ASN A 158 -3.34 -9.81 10.91
CA ASN A 158 -2.14 -9.48 10.14
C ASN A 158 -1.13 -8.70 10.97
N ILE A 159 -1.56 -7.68 11.71
CA ILE A 159 -0.67 -6.89 12.58
C ILE A 159 0.01 -7.78 13.62
N VAL A 160 -0.73 -8.68 14.28
CA VAL A 160 -0.15 -9.60 15.28
C VAL A 160 0.84 -10.56 14.65
N ILE A 161 0.50 -11.18 13.51
CA ILE A 161 1.39 -12.11 12.82
C ILE A 161 2.67 -11.40 12.39
N TRP A 162 2.58 -10.20 11.81
CA TRP A 162 3.77 -9.46 11.35
C TRP A 162 4.57 -8.87 12.51
N ALA A 163 3.93 -8.43 13.58
CA ALA A 163 4.64 -7.93 14.76
C ALA A 163 5.44 -9.03 15.47
N LEU A 164 4.95 -10.27 15.49
CA LEU A 164 5.60 -11.38 16.21
C LEU A 164 6.46 -12.25 15.28
N VAL A 165 5.85 -12.82 14.25
CA VAL A 165 6.50 -13.81 13.37
C VAL A 165 7.46 -13.11 12.42
N ALA A 166 7.04 -12.03 11.75
CA ALA A 166 7.92 -11.36 10.80
C ALA A 166 9.09 -10.66 11.52
N ALA A 167 8.86 -10.05 12.69
CA ALA A 167 9.95 -9.51 13.50
C ALA A 167 11.00 -10.58 13.86
N ALA A 168 10.58 -11.75 14.35
CA ALA A 168 11.49 -12.86 14.63
C ALA A 168 12.24 -13.33 13.37
N TRP A 169 11.52 -13.47 12.25
CA TRP A 169 12.07 -13.90 10.97
C TRP A 169 13.11 -12.90 10.44
N TRP A 170 12.78 -11.62 10.41
CA TRP A 170 13.67 -10.55 9.95
C TRP A 170 14.96 -10.47 10.78
N LYS A 171 14.89 -10.73 12.08
CA LYS A 171 16.06 -10.84 12.94
C LYS A 171 16.96 -12.03 12.56
N ILE A 172 16.38 -13.18 12.20
CA ILE A 172 17.13 -14.36 11.73
C ILE A 172 17.88 -14.07 10.43
N PHE A 173 17.28 -13.29 9.52
CA PHE A 173 17.93 -12.86 8.27
C PHE A 173 18.89 -11.68 8.43
N GLY A 174 19.06 -11.14 9.64
CA GLY A 174 19.95 -10.00 9.89
C GLY A 174 19.46 -8.69 9.24
N LEU A 175 18.14 -8.52 9.09
CA LEU A 175 17.55 -7.28 8.59
C LEU A 175 17.56 -6.15 9.64
N TYR A 176 17.76 -6.51 10.91
CA TYR A 176 18.05 -5.62 12.03
C TYR A 176 18.64 -6.39 13.23
#